data_AF-A0A936U778-F1
#
_entry.id   AF-A0A936U778-F1
#
_cell.length_a   1.000
_cell.length_b   1.000
_cell.length_c   1.000
_cell.angle_alpha   90.00
_cell.angle_beta   90.00
_cell.angle_gamma   90.00
#
_symmetry.space_group_name_H-M   'P 1'
#
loop_
_entity.id
_entity.type
_entity.pdbx_description
1 polymer ?
#
loop_
_entity_poly.entity_id
_entity_poly.type
_entity_poly.pdbx_seq_one_letter_code
_entity_poly.pdbx_strand_id
1 'polypeptide(L)'
;MPRKILDQNDALRCLDAARASGLDRKTWARRNNIDARSLNAWHVNLTRSGRQPLRLVELLPSGGPARYLLRLDGLELELDDHFRDDTLTRLLGVLSRC
;
A
#
# COMPACT_ATOMS: atom_id res chain seq x y z
N MET A 1 12.26 41.47 6.11
CA MET A 1 11.57 40.33 5.46
C MET A 1 12.19 39.04 5.99
N PRO A 2 11.39 38.01 6.33
CA PRO A 2 11.94 36.73 6.78
C PRO A 2 12.71 36.03 5.65
N ARG A 3 13.81 35.36 6.00
CA ARG A 3 14.70 34.65 5.08
C ARG A 3 13.99 33.43 4.49
N LYS A 4 13.99 33.29 3.17
CA LYS A 4 13.52 32.09 2.48
C LYS A 4 14.61 31.01 2.46
N ILE A 5 14.18 29.75 2.42
CA ILE A 5 15.06 28.59 2.29
C ILE A 5 15.28 28.31 0.81
N LEU A 6 16.55 28.30 0.40
CA LEU A 6 16.94 28.28 -1.02
C LEU A 6 17.10 26.86 -1.57
N ASP A 7 17.54 25.93 -0.73
CA ASP A 7 17.85 24.57 -1.15
C ASP A 7 17.46 23.54 -0.09
N GLN A 8 17.55 22.27 -0.49
CA GLN A 8 17.21 21.12 0.35
C GLN A 8 18.11 20.98 1.58
N ASN A 9 19.40 21.34 1.49
CA ASN A 9 20.33 21.16 2.60
C ASN A 9 20.08 22.22 3.70
N ASP A 10 19.83 23.46 3.30
CA ASP A 10 19.37 24.53 4.18
C ASP A 10 18.03 24.17 4.84
N ALA A 11 17.10 23.57 4.08
CA ALA A 11 15.84 23.06 4.63
C ALA A 11 16.06 22.01 5.72
N LEU A 12 16.89 21.01 5.45
CA LEU A 12 17.20 19.94 6.39
C LEU A 12 17.83 20.50 7.68
N ARG A 13 18.85 21.35 7.56
CA ARG A 13 19.47 22.02 8.71
C ARG A 13 18.47 22.81 9.55
N CYS A 14 17.57 23.55 8.91
CA CYS A 14 16.54 24.32 9.62
C CYS A 14 15.52 23.41 10.32
N LEU A 15 15.13 22.30 9.69
CA LEU A 15 14.18 21.35 10.27
C LEU A 15 14.80 20.59 11.46
N ASP A 16 16.07 20.20 11.35
CA ASP A 16 16.80 19.55 12.43
C ASP A 16 17.03 20.51 13.61
N ALA A 17 17.41 21.76 13.33
CA ALA A 17 17.53 22.79 14.36
C ALA A 17 16.18 23.10 15.04
N ALA A 18 15.08 23.14 14.28
CA ALA A 18 13.75 23.28 14.85
C ALA A 18 13.40 22.10 15.77
N ARG A 19 13.67 20.85 15.33
CA ARG A 19 13.44 19.65 16.14
C ARG A 19 14.30 19.65 17.41
N ALA A 20 15.59 19.97 17.31
CA ALA A 20 16.50 20.02 18.46
C ALA A 20 16.11 21.09 19.49
N SER A 21 15.48 22.18 19.04
CA SER A 21 15.01 23.24 19.94
C SER A 21 13.80 22.87 20.80
N GLY A 22 13.10 21.77 20.47
CA GLY A 22 11.83 21.38 21.10
C GLY A 22 10.65 22.32 20.80
N LEU A 23 10.86 23.39 20.05
CA LEU A 23 9.80 24.32 19.64
C LEU A 23 9.04 23.77 18.43
N ASP A 24 7.79 24.19 18.30
CA ASP A 24 7.07 23.99 17.04
C ASP A 24 7.77 24.76 15.90
N ARG A 25 7.71 24.22 14.67
CA ARG A 25 8.40 24.78 13.49
C ARG A 25 8.04 26.23 13.20
N LYS A 26 6.80 26.66 13.46
CA LYS A 26 6.32 28.02 13.16
C LYS A 26 6.91 29.01 14.16
N THR A 27 6.93 28.64 15.43
CA THR A 27 7.54 29.41 16.52
C THR A 27 9.05 29.48 16.36
N TRP A 28 9.70 28.37 16.02
CA TRP A 28 11.13 28.35 15.72
C TRP A 28 11.47 29.23 14.51
N ALA A 29 10.72 29.14 13.41
CA ALA A 29 10.96 29.95 12.22
C ALA A 29 10.84 31.44 12.51
N ARG A 30 9.82 31.85 13.27
CA ARG A 30 9.65 33.25 13.70
C ARG A 30 10.83 33.74 14.54
N ARG A 31 11.28 32.94 15.52
CA ARG A 31 12.43 33.30 16.39
C ARG A 31 13.75 33.43 15.61
N ASN A 32 13.92 32.66 14.54
CA ASN A 32 15.14 32.65 13.73
C ASN A 32 15.04 33.48 12.45
N ASN A 33 14.01 34.34 12.32
CA ASN A 33 13.75 35.16 11.14
C ASN A 33 13.71 34.35 9.82
N ILE A 34 13.17 33.13 9.87
CA ILE A 34 12.95 32.25 8.72
C ILE A 34 11.48 32.31 8.32
N ASP A 35 11.23 32.28 7.00
CA ASP A 35 9.87 32.24 6.48
C ASP A 35 9.20 30.90 6.81
N ALA A 36 8.20 30.95 7.70
CA ALA A 36 7.51 29.76 8.18
C ALA A 36 6.78 29.01 7.05
N ARG A 37 6.32 29.71 6.01
CA ARG A 37 5.65 29.10 4.85
C ARG A 37 6.65 28.30 4.01
N SER A 38 7.82 28.87 3.73
CA SER A 38 8.93 28.22 3.04
C SER A 38 9.41 26.98 3.79
N LEU A 39 9.62 27.08 5.11
CA LEU A 39 10.01 25.94 5.95
C LEU A 39 8.97 24.81 5.93
N ASN A 40 7.68 25.17 5.99
CA ASN A 40 6.61 24.19 5.92
C ASN A 40 6.50 23.53 4.53
N ALA A 41 6.66 24.30 3.46
CA ALA A 41 6.66 23.77 2.10
C ALA A 41 7.79 22.74 1.89
N TRP A 42 9.00 23.04 2.37
CA TRP A 42 10.12 22.10 2.33
C TRP A 42 9.86 20.85 3.17
N HIS A 43 9.31 20.99 4.38
CA HIS A 43 8.94 19.83 5.20
C HIS A 43 7.96 18.89 4.47
N VAL A 44 6.93 19.44 3.81
CA VAL A 44 5.96 18.64 3.04
C VAL A 44 6.61 17.99 1.83
N ASN A 45 7.47 18.71 1.11
CA ASN A 45 8.17 18.14 -0.05
C ASN A 45 9.13 17.02 0.34
N LEU A 46 9.92 17.21 1.40
CA LEU A 46 10.88 16.20 1.86
C LEU A 46 10.20 14.94 2.41
N THR A 47 9.08 15.10 3.12
CA THR A 47 8.27 13.95 3.58
C THR A 47 7.62 13.19 2.42
N ARG A 48 7.29 13.87 1.31
CA ARG A 48 6.84 13.22 0.07
C ARG A 48 7.97 12.50 -0.66
N SER A 49 9.15 13.11 -0.77
CA SER A 49 10.31 12.49 -1.44
C SER A 49 10.89 11.29 -0.69
N GLY A 50 10.67 11.19 0.63
CA GLY A 50 11.03 10.00 1.41
C GLY A 50 10.08 8.81 1.22
N ARG A 51 8.96 8.98 0.50
CA ARG A 51 8.10 7.85 0.10
C ARG A 51 8.72 7.19 -1.13
N GLN A 52 8.79 5.86 -1.11
CA GLN A 52 9.17 5.10 -2.29
C GLN A 52 8.31 5.55 -3.48
N PRO A 53 8.90 5.63 -4.70
CA PRO A 53 8.13 5.98 -5.88
C PRO A 53 6.93 5.04 -6.00
N LEU A 54 5.75 5.61 -6.24
CA LEU A 54 4.54 4.81 -6.42
C LEU A 54 4.78 3.86 -7.60
N ARG A 55 4.66 2.55 -7.33
CA ARG A 55 4.74 1.53 -8.37
C ARG A 55 3.33 1.26 -8.88
N LEU A 56 3.12 1.45 -10.17
CA LEU A 56 1.92 0.95 -10.83
C LEU A 56 1.98 -0.59 -10.83
N VAL A 57 0.95 -1.22 -10.29
CA VAL A 57 0.78 -2.67 -10.31
C VAL A 57 -0.59 -2.94 -10.93
N GLU A 58 -0.60 -3.71 -12.00
CA GLU A 58 -1.83 -4.22 -12.59
C GLU A 58 -2.23 -5.51 -11.87
N LEU A 59 -3.46 -5.55 -11.36
CA LEU A 59 -4.04 -6.77 -10.79
C LEU A 59 -4.65 -7.57 -11.93
N LEU A 60 -3.92 -8.58 -12.40
CA LEU A 60 -4.48 -9.57 -13.30
C LEU A 60 -5.26 -10.61 -12.48
N PRO A 61 -6.45 -11.06 -12.93
CA PRO A 61 -7.12 -12.20 -12.34
C PRO A 61 -6.16 -13.40 -12.36
N SER A 62 -5.75 -13.87 -11.18
CA SER A 62 -4.96 -15.07 -11.05
C SER A 62 -5.89 -16.28 -11.05
N GLY A 63 -6.09 -16.89 -12.22
CA GLY A 63 -6.84 -18.14 -12.35
C GLY A 63 -7.46 -18.29 -13.73
N GLY A 64 -6.94 -19.22 -14.53
CA GLY A 64 -7.75 -19.82 -15.60
C GLY A 64 -8.78 -20.78 -15.00
N PRO A 65 -9.73 -21.32 -15.79
CA PRO A 65 -10.71 -22.29 -15.30
C PRO A 65 -10.00 -23.43 -14.58
N ALA A 66 -10.34 -23.63 -13.31
CA ALA A 66 -9.79 -24.71 -12.51
C ALA A 66 -10.48 -26.02 -12.88
N ARG A 67 -9.70 -27.11 -12.91
CA ARG A 67 -10.23 -28.47 -12.98
C ARG A 67 -9.93 -29.19 -11.68
N TYR A 68 -10.95 -29.82 -11.13
CA TYR A 68 -10.89 -30.60 -9.91
C TYR A 68 -11.01 -32.07 -10.27
N LEU A 69 -10.08 -32.90 -9.79
CA LEU A 69 -10.15 -34.35 -9.93
C LEU A 69 -10.34 -34.96 -8.55
N LEU A 70 -11.51 -35.56 -8.32
CA LEU A 70 -11.81 -36.34 -7.12
C LEU A 70 -11.56 -37.82 -7.42
N ARG A 71 -10.77 -38.49 -6.57
CA ARG A 71 -10.49 -39.94 -6.68
C ARG A 71 -11.02 -40.64 -5.45
N LEU A 72 -11.93 -41.60 -5.62
CA LEU A 72 -12.55 -42.38 -4.54
C LEU A 72 -12.57 -43.86 -4.95
N ASP A 73 -11.80 -44.72 -4.27
CA ASP A 73 -11.82 -46.19 -4.43
C ASP A 73 -11.94 -46.72 -5.88
N GLY A 74 -11.16 -46.12 -6.79
CA GLY A 74 -11.11 -46.50 -8.21
C GLY A 74 -12.06 -45.73 -9.13
N LEU A 75 -12.88 -44.82 -8.59
CA LEU A 75 -13.72 -43.88 -9.33
C LEU A 75 -13.03 -42.52 -9.42
N GLU A 76 -13.06 -41.92 -10.62
CA GLU A 76 -12.51 -40.59 -10.88
C GLU A 76 -13.62 -39.65 -11.37
N LEU A 77 -13.76 -38.49 -10.72
CA LEU A 77 -14.72 -37.45 -11.08
C LEU A 77 -13.96 -36.16 -11.40
N GLU A 78 -14.03 -35.72 -12.66
CA GLU A 78 -13.47 -34.45 -13.12
C GLU A 78 -14.58 -33.39 -13.16
N LEU A 79 -14.30 -32.21 -12.59
CA LEU A 79 -15.20 -31.06 -12.53
C LEU A 79 -14.44 -29.81 -12.95
N ASP A 80 -15.13 -28.84 -13.55
CA ASP A 80 -14.59 -27.51 -13.81
C ASP A 80 -15.41 -26.42 -13.11
N ASP A 81 -14.96 -25.17 -13.12
CA ASP A 81 -15.69 -24.06 -12.47
C ASP A 81 -17.11 -23.80 -13.02
N HIS A 82 -17.56 -24.51 -14.08
CA HIS A 82 -18.93 -24.41 -14.63
C HIS A 82 -19.88 -25.46 -14.05
N PHE A 83 -19.47 -26.29 -13.08
CA PHE A 83 -20.36 -27.24 -12.45
C PHE A 83 -21.50 -26.54 -11.70
N ARG A 84 -22.66 -27.19 -11.61
CA ARG A 84 -23.80 -26.72 -10.82
C ARG A 84 -23.80 -27.37 -9.44
N ASP A 85 -23.85 -26.57 -8.38
CA ASP A 85 -23.83 -27.02 -6.99
C ASP A 85 -24.88 -28.10 -6.69
N ASP A 86 -26.10 -27.94 -7.21
CA ASP A 86 -27.19 -28.91 -7.05
C ASP A 86 -26.85 -30.28 -7.64
N THR A 87 -26.15 -30.30 -8.78
CA THR A 87 -25.75 -31.53 -9.46
C THR A 87 -24.64 -32.23 -8.68
N LEU A 88 -23.64 -31.47 -8.23
CA LEU A 88 -22.53 -32.01 -7.44
C LEU A 88 -23.03 -32.60 -6.12
N THR A 89 -23.91 -31.88 -5.42
CA THR A 89 -24.51 -32.33 -4.15
C THR A 89 -25.26 -33.64 -4.33
N ARG A 90 -26.04 -33.80 -5.41
CA ARG A 90 -26.73 -35.05 -5.73
C ARG A 90 -25.75 -36.20 -5.99
N LEU A 91 -24.69 -35.97 -6.76
CA LEU A 91 -23.68 -36.97 -7.06
C LEU A 91 -22.95 -37.45 -5.80
N LEU A 92 -22.48 -36.53 -4.96
CA LEU A 92 -21.86 -36.87 -3.68
C LEU A 92 -22.83 -37.60 -2.73
N GLY A 93 -24.11 -37.23 -2.75
CA GLY A 93 -25.16 -37.91 -2.00
C GLY A 93 -25.38 -39.37 -2.43
N VAL A 94 -25.17 -39.69 -3.71
CA VAL A 94 -25.20 -41.08 -4.21
C VAL A 94 -23.93 -41.81 -3.82
N LEU A 95 -22.76 -41.20 -4.04
CA LEU A 95 -21.46 -41.82 -3.76
C LEU A 95 -21.25 -42.14 -2.28
N SER A 96 -21.73 -41.29 -1.36
CA SER A 96 -21.61 -41.52 0.09
C SER A 96 -22.44 -42.70 0.63
N ARG A 97 -23.25 -43.35 -0.23
CA ARG A 97 -24.07 -44.52 0.11
C ARG A 97 -23.55 -45.82 -0.49
N CYS A 98 -22.52 -45.75 -1.32
CA CYS A 98 -21.77 -46.90 -1.83
C CYS A 98 -20.65 -47.24 -0.84
#